data_AF-A0A160FMI9-F1
#
_entry.id   AF-A0A160FMI9-F1
#
_cell.length_a   1.000
_cell.length_b   1.000
_cell.length_c   1.000
_cell.angle_alpha   90.00
_cell.angle_beta   90.00
_cell.angle_gamma   90.00
#
_symmetry.space_group_name_H-M   'P 1'
#
loop_
_entity.id
_entity.type
_entity.pdbx_description
1 polymer ?
#
loop_
_entity_poly.entity_id
_entity_poly.type
_entity_poly.pdbx_seq_one_letter_code
_entity_poly.pdbx_strand_id
1 'polypeptide(L)'
;MSKPAKENQTATRPPVDALQYEKLALSAFGACDRQIRQLETLINLAASIARSPATTVEERRRERNLLEHLLYTVEQYQQEAECDRDLYQVIALDAKGVPHSRITAKLAAQLLSDAAQAGREAAETEAEAAPDKAVTRKQERVRTAACARADAKQAAMKH
;
A
#
# COMPACT_ATOMS: atom_id res chain seq x y z
N MET A 1 3.09 8.92 -51.95
CA MET A 1 3.69 10.04 -51.20
C MET A 1 3.44 9.81 -49.71
N SER A 2 4.38 9.16 -49.02
CA SER A 2 4.29 8.82 -47.60
C SER A 2 4.61 10.03 -46.74
N LYS A 3 3.73 10.37 -45.79
CA LYS A 3 3.99 11.37 -44.74
C LYS A 3 4.56 10.63 -43.52
N PRO A 4 5.73 11.00 -42.97
CA PRO A 4 6.26 10.35 -41.79
C PRO A 4 5.51 10.77 -40.53
N ALA A 5 5.45 9.82 -39.61
CA ALA A 5 4.70 9.84 -38.35
C ALA A 5 5.08 11.01 -37.44
N LYS A 6 4.07 11.57 -36.75
CA LYS A 6 4.27 12.35 -35.53
C LYS A 6 4.97 11.45 -34.52
N GLU A 7 6.27 11.65 -34.33
CA GLU A 7 6.97 11.16 -33.15
C GLU A 7 6.29 11.78 -31.93
N ASN A 8 5.72 10.91 -31.10
CA ASN A 8 5.25 11.24 -29.78
C ASN A 8 6.42 11.85 -29.03
N GLN A 9 6.46 13.19 -28.95
CA GLN A 9 7.35 13.92 -28.08
C GLN A 9 7.00 13.54 -26.63
N THR A 10 7.60 12.46 -26.15
CA THR A 10 7.76 12.20 -24.72
C THR A 10 8.37 13.47 -24.14
N ALA A 11 7.60 14.12 -23.25
CA ALA A 11 7.91 15.39 -22.63
C ALA A 11 9.41 15.49 -22.32
N THR A 12 10.11 16.34 -23.07
CA THR A 12 11.55 16.52 -22.93
C THR A 12 11.80 17.06 -21.53
N ARG A 13 12.43 16.22 -20.70
CA ARG A 13 12.77 16.51 -19.31
C ARG A 13 13.53 17.85 -19.24
N PRO A 14 13.19 18.78 -18.34
CA PRO A 14 14.16 19.81 -17.97
C PRO A 14 15.38 19.07 -17.39
N PRO A 15 16.61 19.39 -17.80
CA PRO A 15 17.80 18.74 -17.28
C PRO A 15 17.85 18.99 -15.78
N VAL A 16 17.48 17.98 -15.00
CA VAL A 16 17.65 18.04 -13.56
C VAL A 16 19.15 18.00 -13.32
N ASP A 17 19.63 18.93 -12.52
CA ASP A 17 21.04 19.14 -12.26
C ASP A 17 21.66 17.84 -11.71
N ALA A 18 22.56 17.22 -12.47
CA ALA A 18 23.14 15.91 -12.16
C ALA A 18 23.80 15.90 -10.76
N LEU A 19 24.31 17.05 -10.32
CA LEU A 19 24.88 17.27 -9.00
C LEU A 19 23.87 17.12 -7.87
N GLN A 20 22.59 17.42 -8.10
CA GLN A 20 21.54 17.27 -7.10
C GLN A 20 21.20 15.79 -6.89
N TYR A 21 21.14 15.00 -7.97
CA TYR A 21 20.95 13.56 -7.85
C TYR A 21 22.12 12.85 -7.21
N GLU A 22 23.34 13.26 -7.51
CA GLU A 22 24.54 12.72 -6.87
C GLU A 22 24.46 12.91 -5.34
N LYS A 23 24.17 14.12 -4.87
CA LYS A 23 24.01 14.41 -3.43
C LYS A 23 22.90 13.58 -2.80
N LEU A 24 21.79 13.42 -3.50
CA LEU A 24 20.62 12.73 -3.00
C LEU A 24 20.83 11.21 -2.98
N ALA A 25 21.56 10.67 -3.95
CA ALA A 25 22.03 9.28 -3.95
C ALA A 25 23.05 9.03 -2.83
N LEU A 26 23.99 9.95 -2.59
CA LEU A 26 24.94 9.85 -1.47
C LEU A 26 24.24 9.91 -0.12
N SER A 27 23.22 10.76 0.04
CA SER A 27 22.43 10.80 1.27
C SER A 27 21.63 9.52 1.50
N ALA A 28 21.06 8.95 0.43
CA ALA A 28 20.38 7.66 0.46
C ALA A 28 21.32 6.51 0.83
N PHE A 29 22.52 6.47 0.25
CA PHE A 29 23.54 5.50 0.63
C PHE A 29 23.91 5.61 2.12
N GLY A 30 24.14 6.83 2.60
CA GLY A 30 24.44 7.08 4.01
C GLY A 30 23.28 6.72 4.95
N ALA A 31 22.02 6.78 4.48
CA ALA A 31 20.86 6.32 5.24
C ALA A 31 20.86 4.79 5.39
N CYS A 32 21.13 4.05 4.32
CA CYS A 32 21.31 2.59 4.40
C CYS A 32 22.43 2.20 5.40
N ASP A 33 23.58 2.86 5.34
CA ASP A 33 24.69 2.61 6.29
C ASP A 33 24.27 2.84 7.75
N ARG A 34 23.48 3.89 8.02
CA ARG A 34 22.93 4.13 9.35
C ARG A 34 21.98 3.02 9.78
N GLN A 35 21.05 2.60 8.91
CA GLN A 35 20.10 1.54 9.19
C GLN A 35 20.80 0.21 9.49
N ILE A 36 21.88 -0.12 8.78
CA ILE A 36 22.69 -1.32 9.06
C ILE A 36 23.26 -1.26 10.49
N ARG A 37 23.87 -0.13 10.90
CA ARG A 37 24.43 0.03 12.25
C ARG A 37 23.36 -0.01 13.34
N GLN A 38 22.18 0.54 13.07
CA GLN A 38 21.04 0.49 13.97
C GLN A 38 20.58 -0.96 14.20
N LEU A 39 20.45 -1.74 13.12
CA LEU A 39 20.12 -3.17 13.20
C LEU A 39 21.19 -3.96 13.97
N GLU A 40 22.48 -3.71 13.73
CA GLU A 40 23.57 -4.33 14.51
C GLU A 40 23.44 -4.03 16.00
N THR A 41 23.10 -2.79 16.36
CA THR A 41 22.90 -2.38 17.76
C THR A 41 21.72 -3.13 18.39
N LEU A 42 20.60 -3.24 17.68
CA LEU A 42 19.43 -3.99 18.13
C LEU A 42 19.73 -5.49 18.29
N ILE A 43 20.43 -6.09 17.33
CA ILE A 43 20.85 -7.49 17.38
C ILE A 43 21.74 -7.73 18.60
N ASN A 44 22.72 -6.85 18.84
CA ASN A 44 23.62 -6.97 19.99
C ASN A 44 22.88 -6.86 21.32
N LEU A 45 21.95 -5.91 21.43
CA LEU A 45 21.12 -5.73 22.62
C LEU A 45 20.23 -6.96 22.87
N ALA A 46 19.50 -7.43 21.85
CA ALA A 46 18.66 -8.62 21.94
C ALA A 46 19.48 -9.89 22.27
N ALA A 47 20.65 -10.06 21.67
CA ALA A 47 21.54 -11.17 21.96
C ALA A 47 22.12 -11.09 23.40
N SER A 48 22.30 -9.90 23.96
CA SER A 48 22.73 -9.74 25.35
C SER A 48 21.67 -10.24 26.35
N ILE A 49 20.39 -9.93 26.06
CA ILE A 49 19.23 -10.40 26.82
C ILE A 49 19.13 -11.93 26.73
N ALA A 50 19.13 -12.46 25.50
CA ALA A 50 18.94 -13.89 25.26
C ALA A 50 20.05 -14.77 25.88
N ARG A 51 21.29 -14.26 25.99
CA ARG A 51 22.42 -14.99 26.59
C ARG A 51 22.45 -14.95 28.11
N SER A 52 21.71 -14.04 28.74
CA SER A 52 21.79 -13.78 30.18
C SER A 52 20.42 -13.98 30.84
N PRO A 53 19.95 -15.24 30.95
CA PRO A 53 18.62 -15.52 31.50
C PRO A 53 18.55 -15.12 32.99
N ALA A 54 17.52 -14.35 33.34
CA ALA A 54 17.32 -13.89 34.70
C ALA A 54 16.92 -15.02 35.66
N THR A 55 17.75 -15.25 36.67
CA THR A 55 17.50 -16.24 37.73
C THR A 55 16.82 -15.60 38.94
N THR A 56 17.16 -14.35 39.25
CA THR A 56 16.62 -13.61 40.41
C THR A 56 15.51 -12.62 40.02
N VAL A 57 14.73 -12.17 41.00
CA VAL A 57 13.65 -11.18 40.78
C VAL A 57 14.21 -9.83 40.32
N GLU A 58 15.35 -9.41 40.85
CA GLU A 58 15.99 -8.15 40.45
C GLU A 58 16.56 -8.23 39.03
N GLU A 59 17.11 -9.38 38.62
CA GLU A 59 17.51 -9.62 37.24
C GLU A 59 16.32 -9.54 36.28
N ARG A 60 15.17 -10.12 36.63
CA ARG A 60 13.95 -10.03 35.80
C ARG A 60 13.44 -8.59 35.66
N ARG A 61 13.56 -7.78 36.71
CA ARG A 61 13.23 -6.34 36.65
C ARG A 61 14.17 -5.58 35.72
N ARG A 62 15.47 -5.85 35.81
CA ARG A 62 16.47 -5.26 34.91
C ARG A 62 16.25 -5.68 33.46
N GLU A 63 15.96 -6.95 33.23
CA GLU A 63 15.65 -7.49 31.90
C GLU A 63 14.42 -6.80 31.30
N ARG A 64 13.34 -6.63 32.08
CA ARG A 64 12.15 -5.87 31.64
C ARG A 64 12.49 -4.44 31.27
N ASN A 65 13.25 -3.71 32.09
CA ASN A 65 13.66 -2.34 31.78
C ASN A 65 14.46 -2.29 30.47
N LEU A 66 15.34 -3.28 30.24
CA LEU A 66 16.17 -3.36 29.04
C LEU A 66 15.34 -3.70 27.79
N LEU A 67 14.32 -4.54 27.93
CA LEU A 67 13.31 -4.79 26.88
C LEU A 67 12.47 -3.55 26.57
N GLU A 68 12.07 -2.77 27.59
CA GLU A 68 11.38 -1.49 27.38
C GLU A 68 12.26 -0.49 26.61
N HIS A 69 13.55 -0.42 26.96
CA HIS A 69 14.51 0.43 26.23
C HIS A 69 14.72 -0.05 24.79
N LEU A 70 14.79 -1.37 24.58
CA LEU A 70 14.87 -1.96 23.24
C LEU A 70 13.64 -1.56 22.42
N LEU A 71 12.44 -1.69 22.97
CA LEU A 71 11.19 -1.34 22.29
C LEU A 71 11.17 0.14 21.90
N TYR A 72 11.47 1.03 22.84
CA TYR A 72 11.55 2.47 22.57
C TYR A 72 12.56 2.78 21.46
N THR A 73 13.73 2.14 21.48
CA THR A 73 14.78 2.35 20.47
C THR A 73 14.33 1.86 19.08
N VAL A 74 13.66 0.71 19.01
CA VAL A 74 13.10 0.19 17.75
C VAL A 74 12.06 1.14 17.17
N GLU A 75 11.18 1.70 18.00
CA GLU A 75 10.17 2.68 17.56
C GLU A 75 10.82 3.95 16.98
N GLN A 76 11.89 4.45 17.61
CA GLN A 76 12.65 5.59 17.07
C GLN A 76 13.28 5.25 15.72
N TYR A 77 13.95 4.10 15.59
CA TYR A 77 14.54 3.67 14.32
C TYR A 77 13.49 3.43 13.24
N GLN A 78 12.30 2.97 13.60
CA GLN A 78 11.19 2.83 12.65
C GLN A 78 10.78 4.20 12.08
N GLN A 79 10.60 5.22 12.93
CA GLN A 79 10.24 6.57 12.49
C GLN A 79 11.31 7.18 11.57
N GLU A 80 12.59 6.94 11.87
CA GLU A 80 13.69 7.36 11.01
C GLU A 80 13.68 6.63 9.64
N ALA A 81 13.41 5.31 9.64
CA ALA A 81 13.30 4.53 8.41
C ALA A 81 12.10 4.94 7.54
N GLU A 82 11.00 5.37 8.16
CA GLU A 82 9.85 5.94 7.44
C GLU A 82 10.22 7.27 6.77
N CYS A 83 10.98 8.13 7.45
CA CYS A 83 11.52 9.36 6.85
C CYS A 83 12.45 9.05 5.66
N ASP A 84 13.34 8.06 5.80
CA ASP A 84 14.24 7.64 4.72
C ASP A 84 13.47 7.04 3.53
N ARG A 85 12.36 6.34 3.78
CA ARG A 85 11.50 5.79 2.73
C ARG A 85 10.93 6.88 1.82
N ASP A 86 10.50 8.02 2.38
CA ASP A 86 10.00 9.15 1.59
C ASP A 86 11.09 9.71 0.67
N LEU A 87 12.33 9.81 1.17
CA LEU A 87 13.49 10.18 0.36
C LEU A 87 13.74 9.19 -0.79
N TYR A 88 13.70 7.89 -0.51
CA TYR A 88 13.88 6.86 -1.55
C TYR A 88 12.75 6.88 -2.59
N GLN A 89 11.53 7.19 -2.17
CA GLN A 89 10.39 7.32 -3.08
C GLN A 89 10.58 8.48 -4.05
N VAL A 90 11.07 9.63 -3.56
CA VAL A 90 11.43 10.79 -4.40
C VAL A 90 12.47 10.39 -5.46
N ILE A 91 13.56 9.70 -5.06
CA ILE A 91 14.59 9.19 -5.98
C ILE A 91 13.98 8.28 -7.04
N ALA A 92 13.16 7.32 -6.62
CA ALA A 92 12.61 6.30 -7.49
C ALA A 92 11.64 6.88 -8.52
N LEU A 93 10.79 7.83 -8.11
CA LEU A 93 9.87 8.53 -9.01
C LEU A 93 10.62 9.37 -10.03
N ASP A 94 11.66 10.07 -9.58
CA ASP A 94 12.53 10.88 -10.41
C ASP A 94 13.33 10.03 -11.42
N ALA A 95 13.89 8.90 -10.99
CA ALA A 95 14.61 7.97 -11.87
C ALA A 95 13.69 7.35 -12.93
N LYS A 96 12.41 7.13 -12.60
CA LYS A 96 11.38 6.67 -13.54
C LYS A 96 10.93 7.76 -14.52
N GLY A 97 11.40 9.00 -14.36
CA GLY A 97 10.96 10.13 -15.18
C GLY A 97 9.51 10.51 -14.93
N VAL A 98 8.92 10.10 -13.80
CA VAL A 98 7.63 10.60 -13.36
C VAL A 98 7.90 12.00 -12.83
N PRO A 99 7.50 13.07 -13.53
CA PRO A 99 7.78 14.42 -13.06
C PRO A 99 7.19 14.56 -11.66
N HIS A 100 7.86 15.34 -10.81
CA HIS A 100 7.24 15.96 -9.64
C HIS A 100 6.12 16.88 -10.10
N SER A 101 5.04 16.33 -10.65
CA SER A 101 3.78 17.03 -10.70
C SER A 101 3.38 17.16 -9.24
N ARG A 102 3.70 18.30 -8.63
CA ARG A 102 2.87 18.81 -7.54
C ARG A 102 1.45 18.59 -8.04
N ILE A 103 0.71 17.72 -7.38
CA ILE A 103 -0.68 17.51 -7.69
C ILE A 103 -1.35 18.83 -7.33
N THR A 104 -1.39 19.74 -8.29
CA THR A 104 -2.13 20.98 -8.15
C THR A 104 -3.58 20.58 -7.95
N ALA A 105 -4.35 21.37 -7.20
CA ALA A 105 -5.76 21.06 -6.97
C ALA A 105 -6.53 20.76 -8.28
N LYS A 106 -6.12 21.41 -9.38
CA LYS A 106 -6.64 21.15 -10.73
C LYS A 106 -6.26 19.77 -11.27
N LEU A 107 -4.99 19.36 -11.14
CA LEU A 107 -4.53 18.03 -11.57
C LEU A 107 -5.13 16.93 -10.69
N ALA A 108 -5.29 17.16 -9.38
CA ALA A 108 -5.99 16.25 -8.48
C ALA A 108 -7.45 16.06 -8.92
N ALA A 109 -8.15 17.17 -9.19
CA ALA A 109 -9.52 17.15 -9.65
C ALA A 109 -9.66 16.44 -11.00
N GLN A 110 -8.71 16.63 -11.93
CA GLN A 110 -8.67 15.93 -13.21
C GLN A 110 -8.43 14.42 -13.05
N LEU A 111 -7.47 14.02 -12.23
CA LEU A 111 -7.23 12.60 -11.97
C LEU A 111 -8.43 11.92 -11.30
N LEU A 112 -9.14 12.62 -10.41
CA LEU A 112 -10.37 12.14 -9.79
C LEU A 112 -11.53 12.07 -10.79
N SER A 113 -11.65 13.03 -11.72
CA SER A 113 -12.66 12.98 -12.77
C SER A 113 -12.39 11.86 -13.77
N ASP A 114 -11.13 11.69 -14.17
CA ASP A 114 -10.72 10.66 -15.11
C ASP A 114 -10.91 9.27 -14.51
N ALA A 115 -10.62 9.09 -13.22
CA ALA A 115 -10.91 7.84 -12.50
C ALA A 115 -12.43 7.59 -12.36
N ALA A 116 -13.23 8.64 -12.11
CA ALA A 116 -14.69 8.52 -12.05
C ALA A 116 -15.29 8.20 -13.43
N GLN A 117 -14.69 8.73 -14.50
CA GLN A 117 -15.11 8.48 -15.87
C GLN A 117 -14.67 7.10 -16.34
N ALA A 118 -13.45 6.66 -16.05
CA ALA A 118 -13.00 5.29 -16.28
C ALA A 118 -13.84 4.26 -15.49
N GLY A 119 -14.30 4.60 -14.28
CA GLY A 119 -15.24 3.77 -13.52
C GLY A 119 -16.63 3.70 -14.14
N ARG A 120 -17.08 4.75 -14.83
CA ARG A 120 -18.33 4.77 -15.60
C ARG A 120 -18.19 4.02 -16.92
N GLU A 121 -17.09 4.21 -17.62
CA GLU A 121 -16.77 3.48 -18.85
C GLU A 121 -16.62 1.98 -18.55
N ALA A 122 -16.00 1.61 -17.43
CA ALA A 122 -15.98 0.22 -16.96
C ALA A 122 -17.40 -0.33 -16.69
N ALA A 123 -18.27 0.46 -16.06
CA ALA A 123 -19.67 0.10 -15.82
C ALA A 123 -20.52 0.06 -17.11
N GLU A 124 -20.19 0.88 -18.12
CA GLU A 124 -20.82 0.88 -19.44
C GLU A 124 -20.33 -0.28 -20.30
N THR A 125 -19.05 -0.67 -20.22
CA THR A 125 -18.56 -1.92 -20.83
C THR A 125 -19.10 -3.17 -20.14
N GLU A 126 -19.37 -3.15 -18.83
CA GLU A 126 -20.12 -4.23 -18.17
C GLU A 126 -21.62 -4.23 -18.55
N ALA A 127 -22.17 -3.09 -18.97
CA ALA A 127 -23.55 -2.99 -19.49
C ALA A 127 -23.66 -3.39 -20.98
N GLU A 128 -22.63 -3.14 -21.80
CA GLU A 128 -22.59 -3.54 -23.22
C GLU A 128 -22.03 -4.95 -23.46
N ALA A 129 -21.33 -5.57 -22.50
CA ALA A 129 -20.88 -6.97 -22.57
C ALA A 129 -21.94 -7.98 -22.07
N ALA A 130 -23.22 -7.60 -21.98
CA ALA A 130 -24.31 -8.53 -21.70
C ALA A 130 -25.27 -8.63 -22.90
N PRO A 131 -25.05 -9.57 -23.84
CA PRO A 131 -26.14 -10.05 -24.67
C PRO A 131 -27.01 -10.98 -23.80
N ASP A 132 -28.31 -10.70 -23.78
CA ASP A 132 -29.41 -11.64 -23.53
C ASP A 132 -29.06 -12.95 -22.79
N LYS A 133 -29.18 -12.95 -21.45
CA LYS A 133 -29.60 -14.10 -20.61
C LYS A 133 -29.51 -13.77 -19.11
N ALA A 134 -30.41 -12.91 -18.61
CA ALA A 134 -30.58 -12.78 -17.15
C ALA A 134 -32.01 -12.42 -16.69
N VAL A 135 -33.02 -12.56 -17.56
CA VAL A 135 -34.43 -12.40 -17.15
C VAL A 135 -34.95 -13.62 -16.36
N THR A 136 -34.21 -14.73 -16.26
CA THR A 136 -34.65 -15.95 -15.56
C THR A 136 -33.82 -16.31 -14.32
N ARG A 137 -33.58 -15.36 -13.40
CA ARG A 137 -33.07 -15.74 -12.05
C ARG A 137 -33.66 -14.99 -10.86
N LYS A 138 -34.55 -14.02 -11.07
CA LYS A 138 -35.27 -13.34 -9.97
C LYS A 138 -36.71 -13.82 -9.74
N GLN A 139 -37.28 -14.66 -10.61
CA GLN A 139 -38.61 -15.27 -10.37
C GLN A 139 -38.57 -16.65 -9.68
N GLU A 140 -37.40 -17.31 -9.59
CA GLU A 140 -37.29 -18.62 -8.93
C GLU A 140 -37.10 -18.54 -7.40
N ARG A 141 -36.69 -17.38 -6.85
CA ARG A 141 -36.56 -17.19 -5.40
C ARG A 141 -37.84 -16.78 -4.67
N VAL A 142 -38.89 -16.39 -5.39
CA VAL A 142 -40.17 -16.02 -4.77
C VAL A 142 -41.16 -17.20 -4.72
N ARG A 143 -41.07 -18.17 -5.65
CA ARG A 143 -41.90 -19.40 -5.59
C ARG A 143 -41.39 -20.45 -4.61
N THR A 144 -40.07 -20.51 -4.35
CA THR A 144 -39.49 -21.47 -3.38
C THR A 144 -39.69 -21.06 -1.91
N ALA A 145 -39.94 -19.78 -1.62
CA ALA A 145 -40.27 -19.32 -0.26
C ALA A 145 -41.77 -19.44 0.09
N ALA A 146 -42.66 -19.55 -0.90
CA ALA A 146 -44.10 -19.70 -0.69
C ALA A 146 -44.51 -21.17 -0.44
N CYS A 147 -43.85 -22.15 -1.06
CA CYS A 147 -44.10 -23.58 -0.80
C CYS A 147 -43.56 -24.03 0.57
N ALA A 148 -42.39 -23.56 1.00
CA ALA A 148 -41.82 -23.93 2.31
C ALA A 148 -42.63 -23.42 3.53
N ARG A 149 -43.52 -22.43 3.33
CA ARG A 149 -44.41 -21.91 4.40
C ARG A 149 -45.79 -22.58 4.44
N ALA A 150 -46.17 -23.31 3.40
CA ALA A 150 -47.40 -24.11 3.40
C ALA A 150 -47.17 -25.47 4.09
N ASP A 151 -46.00 -26.10 3.86
CA ASP A 151 -45.68 -27.41 4.43
C ASP A 151 -45.37 -27.34 5.94
N ALA A 152 -44.80 -26.24 6.42
CA ALA A 152 -44.55 -26.03 7.85
C ALA A 152 -45.83 -25.80 8.68
N LYS A 153 -46.95 -25.41 8.03
CA LYS A 153 -48.25 -25.22 8.72
C LYS A 153 -49.11 -26.48 8.74
N GLN A 154 -48.87 -27.45 7.86
CA GLN A 154 -49.58 -28.75 7.89
C GLN A 154 -48.92 -29.79 8.81
N ALA A 155 -47.64 -29.64 9.14
CA ALA A 155 -46.94 -30.50 10.10
C ALA A 155 -47.24 -30.17 11.58
N ALA A 156 -47.76 -28.97 11.89
CA ALA A 156 -48.06 -28.53 13.26
C ALA A 156 -49.52 -28.81 13.71
N MET A 157 -50.36 -29.43 12.87
CA MET A 157 -51.76 -29.79 13.18
C MET A 157 -52.02 -31.30 13.22
N LYS A 158 -50.98 -32.14 13.26
CA LYS A 158 -51.09 -33.60 13.40
C LYS A 158 -50.32 -34.15 14.61
N HIS A 159 -50.47 -33.48 15.75
CA HIS A 159 -50.33 -34.12 17.06
C HIS A 159 -51.65 -34.01 17.80
#